data_AF-A0A3P7NCA4-F1
#
_entry.id   AF-A0A3P7NCA4-F1
#
_cell.length_a   1.000
_cell.length_b   1.000
_cell.length_c   1.000
_cell.angle_alpha   90.00
_cell.angle_beta   90.00
_cell.angle_gamma   90.00
#
_symmetry.space_group_name_H-M   'P 1'
#
loop_
_entity.id
_entity.type
_entity.pdbx_description
1 polymer ?
#
loop_
_entity_poly.entity_id
_entity_poly.type
_entity_poly.pdbx_seq_one_letter_code
_entity_poly.pdbx_strand_id
1 'polypeptide(L)'
;MGSNEFCLRGDRVVPLSFEEVDLLFILEPIIESRCVSLERSGIEEIILKADVGISCLRCGLLSTDDLDGRTLTQEFGMVARLKFLPLLTALKGTLALLEISADLLTGCIKTREAMRQISSLHGQLVNVSEFVVNFGQDLDDAPFYRPTLRTADLRPFLEMFPSVKCLEISVDIWDLKVNLAKLRRACPCLKTLLCSASNSEEDWMVGMVSPWRLESFYWEFAIEFTVEDLYALSGCVQASYILLRLRNSRPTFEEKHMKAVFARMPCLRWLVLIYLERSLICSQSPDSQTVEIVSTNTASWENLCRMFPQLFGKLWRRHIPKTHHPCQPDPDFSQPSP
;
A
#
# COMPACT_ATOMS: atom_id res chain seq x y z
N MET A 1 -11.31 -31.94 5.10
CA MET A 1 -9.98 -32.34 5.63
C MET A 1 -9.00 -32.34 4.47
N GLY A 2 -8.20 -31.29 4.34
CA GLY A 2 -7.12 -31.20 3.35
C GLY A 2 -5.82 -30.94 4.09
N SER A 3 -5.02 -31.99 4.24
CA SER A 3 -3.67 -31.93 4.78
C SER A 3 -2.73 -31.40 3.70
N ASN A 4 -2.06 -30.27 3.95
CA ASN A 4 -0.91 -29.82 3.14
C ASN A 4 0.38 -30.14 3.92
N GLU A 5 0.65 -31.43 4.13
CA GLU A 5 1.96 -31.88 4.61
C GLU A 5 2.96 -31.85 3.44
N PHE A 6 3.83 -30.83 3.41
CA PHE A 6 5.02 -30.82 2.55
C PHE A 6 6.09 -31.72 3.18
N CYS A 7 6.23 -32.95 2.66
CA CYS A 7 7.28 -33.87 3.06
C CYS A 7 8.39 -33.92 1.99
N LEU A 8 9.50 -33.19 2.21
CA LEU A 8 10.71 -33.33 1.39
C LEU A 8 11.56 -34.46 1.97
N ARG A 9 11.54 -35.62 1.32
CA ARG A 9 12.42 -36.75 1.66
C ARG A 9 13.52 -36.87 0.60
N GLY A 10 14.72 -36.40 0.95
CA GLY A 10 15.94 -36.60 0.16
C GLY A 10 17.06 -35.63 0.55
N ASP A 11 18.29 -36.13 0.64
CA ASP A 11 19.52 -35.36 0.98
C ASP A 11 19.96 -34.36 -0.11
N ARG A 12 19.04 -33.92 -0.97
CA ARG A 12 19.31 -32.94 -2.02
C ARG A 12 18.57 -31.66 -1.69
N VAL A 13 19.34 -30.64 -1.32
CA VAL A 13 18.84 -29.26 -1.20
C VAL A 13 18.57 -28.77 -2.63
N VAL A 14 17.32 -28.88 -3.06
CA VAL A 14 16.86 -28.22 -4.28
C VAL A 14 16.40 -26.81 -3.87
N PRO A 15 16.93 -25.73 -4.47
CA PRO A 15 16.44 -24.39 -4.17
C PRO A 15 14.97 -24.32 -4.60
N LEU A 16 14.09 -24.14 -3.63
CA LEU A 16 12.68 -23.86 -3.88
C LEU A 16 12.54 -22.37 -4.16
N SER A 17 11.85 -22.02 -5.24
CA SER A 17 11.45 -20.65 -5.53
C SER A 17 9.93 -20.57 -5.50
N PHE A 18 9.39 -19.70 -4.65
CA PHE A 18 7.97 -19.35 -4.66
C PHE A 18 7.80 -17.95 -5.27
N GLU A 19 6.85 -17.81 -6.19
CA GLU A 19 6.57 -16.52 -6.80
C GLU A 19 5.88 -15.57 -5.80
N GLU A 20 4.91 -16.10 -5.06
CA GLU A 20 4.05 -15.36 -4.15
C GLU A 20 3.84 -16.15 -2.86
N VAL A 21 4.04 -15.49 -1.72
CA VAL A 21 3.85 -16.06 -0.39
C VAL A 21 3.07 -15.07 0.47
N ASP A 22 1.94 -15.51 0.99
CA ASP A 22 1.13 -14.78 1.96
C ASP A 22 1.41 -15.32 3.38
N LEU A 23 1.89 -14.46 4.28
CA LEU A 23 2.13 -14.78 5.67
C LEU A 23 1.24 -13.93 6.58
N LEU A 24 0.48 -14.60 7.44
CA LEU A 24 -0.30 -13.97 8.49
C LEU A 24 0.34 -14.30 9.84
N PHE A 25 0.81 -13.26 10.54
CA PHE A 25 1.33 -13.41 11.88
C PHE A 25 0.17 -13.30 12.88
N ILE A 26 -0.13 -14.40 13.57
CA ILE A 26 -1.15 -14.43 14.60
C ILE A 26 -0.54 -13.92 15.91
N LEU A 27 -1.17 -12.91 16.50
CA LEU A 27 -0.87 -12.46 17.85
C LEU A 27 -1.64 -13.34 18.83
N GLU A 28 -1.00 -14.39 19.30
CA GLU A 28 -1.51 -15.08 20.48
C GLU A 28 -1.13 -14.25 21.72
N PRO A 29 -2.06 -14.04 22.67
CA PRO A 29 -1.78 -13.28 23.89
C PRO A 29 -0.56 -13.88 24.58
N ILE A 30 0.51 -13.10 24.66
CA ILE A 30 1.71 -13.52 25.37
C ILE A 30 1.43 -13.31 26.86
N ILE A 31 0.75 -14.28 27.47
CA ILE A 31 0.35 -14.25 28.88
C ILE A 31 1.56 -14.10 29.83
N GLU A 32 2.79 -14.31 29.36
CA GLU A 32 3.99 -14.19 30.19
C GLU A 32 4.96 -13.12 29.70
N SER A 33 4.73 -11.90 30.18
CA SER A 33 5.56 -10.69 30.05
C SER A 33 7.03 -10.79 30.53
N ARG A 34 7.66 -11.97 30.64
CA ARG A 34 9.06 -12.08 31.10
C ARG A 34 10.02 -13.02 30.37
N CYS A 35 9.61 -13.91 29.47
CA CYS A 35 10.58 -14.76 28.74
C CYS A 35 10.01 -15.52 27.51
N VAL A 36 9.16 -14.91 26.69
CA VAL A 36 8.51 -15.67 25.60
C VAL A 36 9.26 -15.55 24.28
N SER A 37 9.82 -16.68 23.83
CA SER A 37 10.13 -16.90 22.42
C SER A 37 8.82 -17.01 21.65
N LEU A 38 8.55 -16.07 20.75
CA LEU A 38 7.51 -16.27 19.75
C LEU A 38 7.88 -17.52 18.93
N GLU A 39 7.06 -18.57 19.00
CA GLU A 39 7.31 -19.78 18.24
C GLU A 39 7.27 -19.46 16.74
N ARG A 40 8.31 -19.89 16.03
CA ARG A 40 8.37 -19.77 14.57
C ARG A 40 7.47 -20.84 13.98
N SER A 41 6.66 -20.48 13.00
CA SER A 41 5.94 -21.49 12.23
C SER A 41 6.94 -22.35 11.44
N GLY A 42 6.56 -23.59 11.13
CA GLY A 42 7.40 -24.45 10.27
C GLY A 42 7.71 -23.81 8.92
N ILE A 43 6.78 -22.98 8.39
CA ILE A 43 6.97 -22.21 7.16
C ILE A 43 8.02 -21.11 7.35
N GLU A 44 7.96 -20.35 8.46
CA GLU A 44 9.00 -19.37 8.79
C GLU A 44 10.38 -20.03 8.89
N GLU A 45 10.47 -21.20 9.53
CA GLU A 45 11.72 -21.94 9.62
C GLU A 45 12.23 -22.42 8.26
N ILE A 46 11.35 -22.94 7.41
CA ILE A 46 11.71 -23.38 6.06
C ILE A 46 12.25 -22.20 5.25
N ILE A 47 11.58 -21.05 5.28
CA ILE A 47 12.04 -19.87 4.54
C ILE A 47 13.41 -19.40 5.06
N LEU A 48 13.59 -19.37 6.37
CA LEU A 48 14.85 -18.93 6.98
C LEU A 48 16.01 -19.91 6.79
N LYS A 49 15.74 -21.23 6.69
CA LYS A 49 16.78 -22.27 6.63
C LYS A 49 17.07 -22.78 5.22
N ALA A 50 16.11 -22.73 4.29
CA ALA A 50 16.22 -23.39 2.99
C ALA A 50 16.59 -22.47 1.81
N ASP A 51 17.01 -21.22 2.09
CA ASP A 51 17.39 -20.22 1.08
C ASP A 51 16.35 -20.10 -0.05
N VAL A 52 15.08 -20.04 0.36
CA VAL A 52 13.94 -20.07 -0.54
C VAL A 52 13.83 -18.72 -1.24
N GLY A 53 13.83 -18.72 -2.57
CA GLY A 53 13.61 -17.50 -3.34
C GLY A 53 12.15 -17.09 -3.30
N ILE A 54 11.83 -15.95 -2.68
CA ILE A 54 10.47 -15.40 -2.65
C ILE A 54 10.49 -14.03 -3.32
N SER A 55 9.76 -13.88 -4.43
CA SER A 55 9.69 -12.60 -5.15
C SER A 55 8.61 -11.66 -4.64
N CYS A 56 7.50 -12.19 -4.13
CA CYS A 56 6.39 -11.42 -3.58
C CYS A 56 6.07 -11.91 -2.17
N LEU A 57 6.21 -11.02 -1.18
CA LEU A 57 5.88 -11.30 0.20
C LEU A 57 4.72 -10.41 0.64
N ARG A 58 3.66 -11.02 1.15
CA ARG A 58 2.61 -10.32 1.91
C ARG A 58 2.68 -10.67 3.37
N CYS A 59 2.62 -9.67 4.24
CA CYS A 59 2.69 -9.84 5.69
C CYS A 59 1.57 -9.08 6.37
N GLY A 60 0.69 -9.81 7.06
CA GLY A 60 -0.37 -9.26 7.90
C GLY A 60 -0.17 -9.57 9.37
N LEU A 61 -0.89 -8.84 10.22
CA LEU A 61 -1.11 -9.22 11.63
C LEU A 61 -2.59 -9.55 11.79
N LEU A 62 -2.88 -10.60 12.54
CA LEU A 62 -4.21 -10.90 13.04
C LEU A 62 -4.20 -10.70 14.55
N SER A 63 -5.03 -9.78 15.06
CA SER A 63 -5.28 -9.62 16.49
C SER A 63 -6.59 -10.33 16.83
N THR A 64 -6.58 -11.17 17.86
CA THR A 64 -7.79 -11.91 18.29
C THR A 64 -8.53 -11.22 19.44
N ASP A 65 -7.92 -10.23 20.10
CA ASP A 65 -8.43 -9.64 21.34
C ASP A 65 -8.48 -8.09 21.33
N ASP A 66 -9.42 -7.54 22.12
CA ASP A 66 -9.55 -6.12 22.49
C ASP A 66 -8.44 -5.70 23.47
N LEU A 67 -7.20 -5.62 22.97
CA LEU A 67 -6.05 -5.17 23.75
C LEU A 67 -5.95 -3.63 23.77
N ASP A 68 -5.50 -3.05 24.90
CA ASP A 68 -5.19 -1.61 24.97
C ASP A 68 -4.07 -1.24 23.97
N GLY A 69 -4.17 -0.05 23.36
CA GLY A 69 -3.31 0.38 22.25
C GLY A 69 -1.81 0.42 22.57
N ARG A 70 -1.43 0.56 23.85
CA ARG A 70 -0.02 0.48 24.28
C ARG A 70 0.51 -0.95 24.24
N THR A 71 -0.29 -1.92 24.67
CA THR A 71 0.06 -3.35 24.66
C THR A 71 0.18 -3.83 23.23
N LEU A 72 -0.77 -3.45 22.36
CA LEU A 72 -0.73 -3.74 20.93
C LEU A 72 0.55 -3.24 20.25
N THR A 73 0.97 -1.99 20.52
CA THR A 73 2.18 -1.44 19.91
C THR A 73 3.44 -2.24 20.31
N GLN A 74 3.51 -2.71 21.56
CA GLN A 74 4.64 -3.52 22.03
C GLN A 74 4.65 -4.91 21.38
N GLU A 75 3.48 -5.55 21.28
CA GLU A 75 3.34 -6.86 20.65
C GLU A 75 3.63 -6.81 19.14
N PHE A 76 3.10 -5.80 18.44
CA PHE A 76 3.42 -5.56 17.03
C PHE A 76 4.93 -5.36 16.83
N GLY A 77 5.57 -4.60 17.74
CA GLY A 77 7.02 -4.41 17.72
C GLY A 77 7.81 -5.68 17.99
N MET A 78 7.31 -6.57 18.86
CA MET A 78 7.90 -7.88 19.07
C MET A 78 7.82 -8.75 17.82
N VAL A 79 6.66 -8.85 17.19
CA VAL A 79 6.50 -9.61 15.93
C VAL A 79 7.38 -9.03 14.83
N ALA A 80 7.38 -7.70 14.68
CA ALA A 80 8.24 -6.99 13.74
C ALA A 80 9.71 -7.40 13.91
N ARG A 81 10.22 -7.34 15.14
CA ARG A 81 11.63 -7.60 15.47
C ARG A 81 12.04 -9.07 15.39
N LEU A 82 11.17 -9.97 15.84
CA LEU A 82 11.52 -11.38 16.04
C LEU A 82 11.18 -12.26 14.83
N LYS A 83 10.19 -11.86 14.02
CA LYS A 83 9.72 -12.62 12.87
C LYS A 83 9.92 -11.89 11.55
N PHE A 84 9.29 -10.72 11.40
CA PHE A 84 9.21 -10.03 10.12
C PHE A 84 10.55 -9.47 9.61
N LEU A 85 11.28 -8.71 10.42
CA LEU A 85 12.57 -8.13 9.99
C LEU A 85 13.65 -9.20 9.71
N PRO A 86 13.77 -10.28 10.51
CA PRO A 86 14.62 -11.42 10.15
C PRO A 86 14.22 -12.06 8.82
N LEU A 87 12.93 -12.20 8.54
CA LEU A 87 12.43 -12.72 7.27
C LEU A 87 12.83 -11.82 6.10
N LEU A 88 12.63 -10.51 6.20
CA LEU A 88 13.10 -9.55 5.19
C LEU A 88 14.61 -9.66 4.95
N THR A 89 15.38 -9.87 6.01
CA THR A 89 16.84 -10.03 5.92
C THR A 89 17.22 -11.27 5.11
N ALA A 90 16.51 -12.39 5.31
CA ALA A 90 16.73 -13.61 4.54
C ALA A 90 16.35 -13.44 3.07
N LEU A 91 15.28 -12.69 2.78
CA LEU A 91 14.74 -12.52 1.42
C LEU A 91 15.33 -11.36 0.63
N LYS A 92 16.31 -10.62 1.18
CA LYS A 92 16.86 -9.39 0.57
C LYS A 92 17.36 -9.56 -0.87
N GLY A 93 17.81 -10.76 -1.23
CA GLY A 93 18.34 -11.08 -2.56
C GLY A 93 17.27 -11.45 -3.59
N THR A 94 16.05 -11.78 -3.17
CA THR A 94 15.01 -12.37 -4.04
C THR A 94 13.72 -11.57 -4.06
N LEU A 95 13.47 -10.79 -3.01
CA LEU A 95 12.24 -10.00 -2.85
C LEU A 95 12.16 -8.85 -3.85
N ALA A 96 11.09 -8.82 -4.64
CA ALA A 96 10.79 -7.79 -5.63
C ALA A 96 9.56 -6.93 -5.26
N LEU A 97 8.63 -7.51 -4.50
CA LEU A 97 7.39 -6.87 -4.03
C LEU A 97 7.18 -7.18 -2.55
N LEU A 98 6.93 -6.13 -1.76
CA LEU A 98 6.55 -6.26 -0.36
C LEU A 98 5.19 -5.62 -0.12
N GLU A 99 4.27 -6.40 0.42
CA GLU A 99 2.99 -5.93 0.94
C GLU A 99 2.95 -6.15 2.45
N ILE A 100 2.64 -5.10 3.21
CA ILE A 100 2.64 -5.13 4.66
C ILE A 100 1.35 -4.53 5.22
N SER A 101 0.81 -5.10 6.29
CA SER A 101 -0.27 -4.46 7.03
C SER A 101 0.21 -3.18 7.73
N ALA A 102 -0.70 -2.22 7.85
CA ALA A 102 -0.47 -1.00 8.62
C ALA A 102 -0.04 -1.28 10.07
N ASP A 103 -0.63 -2.26 10.74
CA ASP A 103 -0.27 -2.60 12.12
C ASP A 103 1.16 -3.11 12.25
N LEU A 104 1.60 -3.96 11.32
CA LEU A 104 2.95 -4.51 11.34
C LEU A 104 3.98 -3.42 11.04
N LEU A 105 3.67 -2.52 10.09
CA LEU A 105 4.50 -1.35 9.83
C LEU A 105 4.57 -0.42 11.05
N THR A 106 3.47 -0.27 11.79
CA THR A 106 3.45 0.50 13.05
C THR A 106 4.38 -0.12 14.09
N GLY A 107 4.33 -1.45 14.27
CA GLY A 107 5.25 -2.17 15.14
C GLY A 107 6.73 -1.96 14.76
N CYS A 108 7.02 -1.97 13.46
CA CYS A 108 8.36 -1.72 12.91
C CYS A 108 8.89 -0.33 13.29
N ILE A 109 8.08 0.72 13.15
CA ILE A 109 8.53 2.12 13.29
C ILE A 109 8.40 2.68 14.71
N LYS A 110 7.50 2.13 15.54
CA LYS A 110 7.25 2.66 16.89
C LYS A 110 8.14 2.03 17.97
N THR A 111 8.89 0.96 17.67
CA THR A 111 9.76 0.30 18.65
C THR A 111 11.25 0.53 18.37
N ARG A 112 12.01 0.84 19.41
CA ARG A 112 13.43 1.20 19.29
C ARG A 112 14.27 0.04 18.76
N GLU A 113 13.95 -1.17 19.18
CA GLU A 113 14.67 -2.38 18.84
C GLU A 113 14.45 -2.75 17.37
N ALA A 114 13.22 -2.66 16.86
CA ALA A 114 12.93 -2.85 15.44
C ALA A 114 13.62 -1.76 14.59
N MET A 115 13.60 -0.50 15.03
CA MET A 115 14.28 0.60 14.35
C MET A 115 15.79 0.42 14.23
N ARG A 116 16.45 -0.19 15.22
CA ARG A 116 17.87 -0.56 15.12
C ARG A 116 18.10 -1.59 14.01
N GLN A 117 17.24 -2.60 13.89
CA GLN A 117 17.33 -3.60 12.82
C GLN A 117 17.03 -2.98 11.44
N ILE A 118 15.99 -2.16 11.32
CA ILE A 118 15.70 -1.38 10.10
C ILE A 118 16.91 -0.57 9.67
N SER A 119 17.56 0.13 10.61
CA SER A 119 18.77 0.91 10.32
C SER A 119 19.90 0.04 9.77
N SER A 120 20.02 -1.21 10.22
CA SER A 120 21.01 -2.14 9.67
C SER A 120 20.69 -2.59 8.25
N LEU A 121 19.41 -2.61 7.85
CA LEU A 121 18.92 -3.00 6.52
C LEU A 121 18.89 -1.85 5.51
N HIS A 122 19.31 -0.65 5.91
CA HIS A 122 19.35 0.52 5.03
C HIS A 122 20.07 0.22 3.70
N GLY A 123 19.37 0.45 2.58
CA GLY A 123 19.88 0.23 1.25
C GLY A 123 20.10 -1.24 0.84
N GLN A 124 19.73 -2.23 1.65
CA GLN A 124 20.06 -3.63 1.39
C GLN A 124 19.03 -4.36 0.51
N LEU A 125 17.75 -3.96 0.52
CA LEU A 125 16.69 -4.62 -0.24
C LEU A 125 16.56 -4.00 -1.65
N VAL A 126 17.64 -4.13 -2.43
CA VAL A 126 17.81 -3.46 -3.73
C VAL A 126 16.88 -3.97 -4.83
N ASN A 127 16.32 -5.17 -4.69
CA ASN A 127 15.43 -5.77 -5.69
C ASN A 127 13.97 -5.35 -5.49
N VAL A 128 13.61 -4.84 -4.31
CA VAL A 128 12.25 -4.40 -4.01
C VAL A 128 11.92 -3.17 -4.85
N SER A 129 11.00 -3.36 -5.78
CA SER A 129 10.55 -2.35 -6.73
C SER A 129 9.14 -1.85 -6.44
N GLU A 130 8.35 -2.64 -5.71
CA GLU A 130 7.00 -2.31 -5.28
C GLU A 130 6.87 -2.49 -3.78
N PHE A 131 6.39 -1.43 -3.10
CA PHE A 131 6.10 -1.46 -1.67
C PHE A 131 4.67 -1.00 -1.44
N VAL A 132 3.89 -1.84 -0.76
CA VAL A 132 2.47 -1.62 -0.52
C VAL A 132 2.17 -1.75 0.96
N VAL A 133 1.46 -0.77 1.48
CA VAL A 133 0.92 -0.75 2.83
C VAL A 133 -0.59 -0.83 2.71
N ASN A 134 -1.15 -1.95 3.15
CA ASN A 134 -2.58 -2.21 3.09
C ASN A 134 -3.20 -2.34 4.48
N PHE A 135 -4.51 -2.20 4.51
CA PHE A 135 -5.33 -2.67 5.63
C PHE A 135 -5.51 -4.19 5.49
N GLY A 136 -5.41 -4.94 6.60
CA GLY A 136 -5.78 -6.36 6.59
C GLY A 136 -7.25 -6.46 6.19
N GLN A 137 -7.55 -7.10 5.06
CA GLN A 137 -8.85 -7.02 4.38
C GLN A 137 -10.02 -7.70 5.11
N ASP A 138 -9.87 -8.19 6.34
CA ASP A 138 -10.84 -9.10 6.95
C ASP A 138 -11.59 -8.56 8.18
N LEU A 139 -11.53 -7.27 8.48
CA LEU A 139 -12.24 -6.71 9.64
C LEU A 139 -13.09 -5.51 9.21
N ASP A 140 -14.39 -5.75 9.04
CA ASP A 140 -15.47 -4.76 8.98
C ASP A 140 -15.58 -3.91 10.26
N ASP A 141 -14.67 -4.10 11.22
CA ASP A 141 -14.58 -3.32 12.44
C ASP A 141 -13.72 -2.07 12.24
N ALA A 142 -14.24 -0.94 12.71
CA ALA A 142 -13.51 0.31 12.77
C ALA A 142 -12.16 0.10 13.48
N PRO A 143 -11.06 0.71 13.02
CA PRO A 143 -9.76 0.54 13.67
C PRO A 143 -9.85 0.96 15.13
N PHE A 144 -9.59 0.02 16.05
CA PHE A 144 -9.50 0.27 17.49
C PHE A 144 -8.43 1.31 17.84
N TYR A 145 -7.43 1.46 16.97
CA TYR A 145 -6.30 2.37 17.15
C TYR A 145 -5.90 3.02 15.82
N ARG A 146 -5.88 4.37 15.80
CA ARG A 146 -5.39 5.16 14.66
C ARG A 146 -4.06 5.83 15.01
N PRO A 147 -2.91 5.18 14.77
CA PRO A 147 -1.64 5.84 15.04
C PRO A 147 -1.46 7.03 14.10
N THR A 148 -1.10 8.18 14.68
CA THR A 148 -0.57 9.29 13.87
C THR A 148 0.84 8.91 13.42
N LEU A 149 1.02 8.85 12.09
CA LEU A 149 2.31 8.64 11.46
C LEU A 149 2.68 9.85 10.62
N ARG A 150 3.95 10.23 10.66
CA ARG A 150 4.51 11.25 9.78
C ARG A 150 5.40 10.57 8.76
N THR A 151 5.59 11.18 7.59
CA THR A 151 6.59 10.68 6.63
C THR A 151 7.99 10.55 7.24
N ALA A 152 8.32 11.37 8.24
CA ALA A 152 9.61 11.25 8.95
C ALA A 152 9.76 9.91 9.68
N ASP A 153 8.66 9.33 10.18
CA ASP A 153 8.64 8.04 10.87
C ASP A 153 8.79 6.88 9.88
N LEU A 154 8.19 7.01 8.69
CA LEU A 154 8.30 6.01 7.61
C LEU A 154 9.67 6.00 6.93
N ARG A 155 10.40 7.12 6.98
CA ARG A 155 11.63 7.32 6.22
C ARG A 155 12.66 6.21 6.43
N PRO A 156 13.05 5.83 7.67
CA PRO A 156 14.06 4.79 7.86
C PRO A 156 13.63 3.43 7.30
N PHE A 157 12.33 3.13 7.34
CA PHE A 157 11.78 1.91 6.75
C PHE A 157 11.87 1.94 5.22
N LEU A 158 11.47 3.05 4.60
CA LEU A 158 11.55 3.23 3.14
C LEU A 158 12.99 3.21 2.62
N GLU A 159 13.95 3.75 3.38
CA GLU A 159 15.37 3.77 3.00
C GLU A 159 16.01 2.36 2.95
N MET A 160 15.32 1.30 3.41
CA MET A 160 15.74 -0.08 3.17
C MET A 160 15.63 -0.49 1.68
N PHE A 161 14.77 0.18 0.91
CA PHE A 161 14.37 -0.20 -0.46
C PHE A 161 14.76 0.87 -1.50
N PRO A 162 16.04 0.97 -1.89
CA PRO A 162 16.52 2.07 -2.72
C PRO A 162 15.95 2.08 -4.15
N SER A 163 15.44 0.95 -4.63
CA SER A 163 14.96 0.77 -6.00
C SER A 163 13.43 0.88 -6.15
N VAL A 164 12.71 1.27 -5.10
CA VAL A 164 11.24 1.37 -5.13
C VAL A 164 10.79 2.33 -6.23
N LYS A 165 9.99 1.79 -7.16
CA LYS A 165 9.36 2.51 -8.27
C LYS A 165 7.87 2.72 -8.01
N CYS A 166 7.22 1.83 -7.26
CA CYS A 166 5.81 1.93 -6.91
C CYS A 166 5.64 1.92 -5.39
N LEU A 167 5.00 2.96 -4.86
CA LEU A 167 4.63 3.08 -3.45
C LEU A 167 3.11 3.20 -3.36
N GLU A 168 2.48 2.26 -2.68
CA GLU A 168 1.06 2.30 -2.39
C GLU A 168 0.85 2.35 -0.87
N ILE A 169 0.10 3.33 -0.40
CA ILE A 169 -0.22 3.54 1.00
C ILE A 169 -1.72 3.73 1.09
N SER A 170 -2.42 2.63 1.36
CA SER A 170 -3.87 2.59 1.49
C SER A 170 -4.25 2.52 2.96
N VAL A 171 -4.43 3.68 3.61
CA VAL A 171 -4.58 3.70 5.06
C VAL A 171 -5.67 4.67 5.51
N ASP A 172 -6.91 4.18 5.45
CA ASP A 172 -8.09 4.85 6.03
C ASP A 172 -8.03 4.95 7.57
N ILE A 173 -7.03 4.32 8.20
CA ILE A 173 -6.89 4.18 9.66
C ILE A 173 -5.75 5.03 10.26
N TRP A 174 -4.92 5.68 9.45
CA TRP A 174 -3.84 6.53 9.94
C TRP A 174 -4.19 8.00 9.75
N ASP A 175 -3.90 8.80 10.75
CA ASP A 175 -3.64 10.22 10.53
C ASP A 175 -2.24 10.37 9.93
N LEU A 176 -2.08 9.90 8.69
CA LEU A 176 -0.80 9.90 8.00
C LEU A 176 -0.53 11.29 7.42
N LYS A 177 0.30 12.08 8.10
CA LYS A 177 0.76 13.36 7.53
C LYS A 177 1.86 13.10 6.50
N VAL A 178 1.44 12.97 5.24
CA VAL A 178 2.35 12.75 4.12
C VAL A 178 2.99 14.07 3.69
N ASN A 179 4.29 14.18 3.93
CA ASN A 179 5.13 15.18 3.28
C ASN A 179 5.80 14.54 2.07
N LEU A 180 5.27 14.85 0.89
CA LEU A 180 5.80 14.40 -0.38
C LEU A 180 7.32 14.64 -0.47
N ALA A 181 7.82 15.85 -0.23
CA ALA A 181 9.25 16.16 -0.39
C ALA A 181 10.17 15.24 0.43
N LYS A 182 9.73 14.82 1.62
CA LYS A 182 10.44 13.83 2.45
C LYS A 182 10.33 12.40 1.88
N LEU A 183 9.18 12.00 1.34
CA LEU A 183 9.02 10.69 0.67
C LEU A 183 9.98 10.57 -0.51
N ARG A 184 10.12 11.63 -1.32
CA ARG A 184 11.05 11.63 -2.46
C ARG A 184 12.50 11.38 -2.03
N ARG A 185 12.92 11.93 -0.89
CA ARG A 185 14.29 11.72 -0.40
C ARG A 185 14.51 10.25 0.03
N ALA A 186 13.46 9.61 0.55
CA ALA A 186 13.52 8.20 0.93
C ALA A 186 13.46 7.26 -0.28
N CYS A 187 12.66 7.60 -1.30
CA CYS A 187 12.43 6.80 -2.50
C CYS A 187 12.84 7.57 -3.78
N PRO A 188 14.15 7.63 -4.12
CA PRO A 188 14.63 8.43 -5.25
C PRO A 188 14.19 7.90 -6.63
N CYS A 189 13.89 6.61 -6.74
CA CYS A 189 13.45 5.95 -7.98
C CYS A 189 11.93 5.93 -8.18
N LEU A 190 11.17 6.57 -7.29
CA LEU A 190 9.72 6.51 -7.28
C LEU A 190 9.12 7.08 -8.57
N LYS A 191 8.32 6.26 -9.27
CA LYS A 191 7.59 6.62 -10.50
C LYS A 191 6.08 6.66 -10.28
N THR A 192 5.59 5.86 -9.33
CA THR A 192 4.16 5.66 -9.12
C THR A 192 3.87 5.77 -7.63
N LEU A 193 2.99 6.70 -7.26
CA LEU A 193 2.55 6.91 -5.89
C LEU A 193 1.03 6.79 -5.83
N LEU A 194 0.55 5.87 -5.01
CA LEU A 194 -0.86 5.71 -4.69
C LEU A 194 -1.03 5.97 -3.20
N CYS A 195 -1.81 6.98 -2.83
CA CYS A 195 -2.05 7.29 -1.43
C CYS A 195 -3.53 7.56 -1.18
N SER A 196 -4.18 6.68 -0.40
CA SER A 196 -5.46 6.98 0.23
C SER A 196 -5.21 7.24 1.71
N ALA A 197 -4.96 8.50 2.05
CA ALA A 197 -4.78 8.95 3.42
C ALA A 197 -5.82 10.02 3.74
N SER A 198 -6.49 9.89 4.89
CA SER A 198 -7.42 10.90 5.40
C SER A 198 -6.62 12.07 5.99
N ASN A 199 -6.09 12.96 5.15
CA ASN A 199 -5.27 14.07 5.66
C ASN A 199 -6.13 15.21 6.21
N SER A 200 -5.86 15.58 7.47
CA SER A 200 -6.25 16.84 8.09
C SER A 200 -5.33 17.99 7.63
N GLU A 201 -5.95 18.88 6.86
CA GLU A 201 -5.74 20.32 6.62
C GLU A 201 -4.42 20.91 6.11
N GLU A 202 -3.21 20.38 6.34
CA GLU A 202 -2.02 21.21 6.06
C GLU A 202 -0.89 20.47 5.32
N ASP A 203 -0.36 21.10 4.27
CA ASP A 203 0.97 20.87 3.64
C ASP A 203 1.15 19.92 2.44
N TRP A 204 0.11 19.39 1.77
CA TRP A 204 0.37 18.71 0.48
C TRP A 204 0.92 19.69 -0.58
N MET A 205 0.44 20.94 -0.55
CA MET A 205 0.83 22.06 -1.43
C MET A 205 2.27 22.55 -1.21
N VAL A 206 2.70 22.66 0.05
CA VAL A 206 4.01 23.24 0.42
C VAL A 206 5.18 22.34 -0.04
N GLY A 207 4.92 21.05 -0.25
CA GLY A 207 5.92 20.09 -0.74
C GLY A 207 6.07 20.01 -2.27
N MET A 208 5.14 20.58 -3.05
CA MET A 208 5.13 20.46 -4.52
C MET A 208 5.99 21.50 -5.25
N VAL A 209 6.67 22.38 -4.52
CA VAL A 209 7.57 23.42 -5.07
C VAL A 209 8.79 22.82 -5.81
N SER A 210 9.12 21.54 -5.57
CA SER A 210 10.20 20.84 -6.28
C SER A 210 9.63 19.92 -7.35
N PRO A 211 10.14 19.92 -8.60
CA PRO A 211 9.54 19.15 -9.69
C PRO A 211 9.58 17.65 -9.39
N TRP A 212 8.41 17.06 -9.20
CA TRP A 212 8.23 15.62 -9.02
C TRP A 212 8.41 14.89 -10.34
N ARG A 213 9.16 13.78 -10.30
CA ARG A 213 9.38 12.90 -11.46
C ARG A 213 8.47 11.69 -11.46
N LEU A 214 7.25 11.84 -10.94
CA LEU A 214 6.25 10.77 -11.00
C LEU A 214 5.72 10.64 -12.41
N GLU A 215 5.50 9.41 -12.86
CA GLU A 215 4.72 9.08 -14.07
C GLU A 215 3.23 9.00 -13.72
N SER A 216 2.91 8.37 -12.58
CA SER A 216 1.54 8.15 -12.10
C SER A 216 1.36 8.64 -10.67
N PHE A 217 0.26 9.32 -10.41
CA PHE A 217 -0.10 9.84 -9.10
C PHE A 217 -1.58 9.58 -8.80
N TYR A 218 -1.85 8.85 -7.73
CA TYR A 218 -3.18 8.70 -7.15
C TYR A 218 -3.22 9.32 -5.77
N TRP A 219 -4.24 10.14 -5.52
CA TRP A 219 -4.44 10.76 -4.23
C TRP A 219 -5.91 10.87 -3.85
N GLU A 220 -6.23 10.55 -2.60
CA GLU A 220 -7.55 10.76 -2.03
C GLU A 220 -7.57 11.98 -1.10
N PHE A 221 -8.50 12.90 -1.36
CA PHE A 221 -8.73 14.12 -0.60
C PHE A 221 -10.00 13.97 0.25
N ALA A 222 -9.82 14.14 1.56
CA ALA A 222 -10.91 14.18 2.53
C ALA A 222 -11.47 15.61 2.74
N ILE A 223 -10.78 16.64 2.24
CA ILE A 223 -11.17 18.05 2.41
C ILE A 223 -11.75 18.61 1.10
N GLU A 224 -12.20 19.87 1.17
CA GLU A 224 -12.60 20.63 -0.01
C GLU A 224 -11.38 20.86 -0.92
N PHE A 225 -11.54 20.52 -2.20
CA PHE A 225 -10.52 20.63 -3.24
C PHE A 225 -10.88 21.80 -4.17
N THR A 226 -10.05 22.83 -4.13
CA THR A 226 -10.27 24.14 -4.74
C THR A 226 -9.66 24.27 -6.14
N VAL A 227 -9.83 25.42 -6.79
CA VAL A 227 -9.19 25.72 -8.08
C VAL A 227 -7.69 25.95 -7.89
N GLU A 228 -7.30 26.53 -6.76
CA GLU A 228 -5.91 26.75 -6.36
C GLU A 228 -5.17 25.41 -6.21
N ASP A 229 -5.82 24.43 -5.57
CA ASP A 229 -5.35 23.05 -5.45
C ASP A 229 -5.15 22.41 -6.83
N LEU A 230 -6.13 22.55 -7.72
CA LEU A 230 -6.03 22.06 -9.09
C LEU A 230 -4.81 22.67 -9.82
N TYR A 231 -4.55 23.97 -9.67
CA TYR A 231 -3.40 24.61 -10.31
C TYR A 231 -2.07 24.18 -9.70
N ALA A 232 -2.04 23.83 -8.42
CA ALA A 232 -0.82 23.35 -7.78
C ALA A 232 -0.36 21.98 -8.28
N LEU A 233 -1.24 21.20 -8.94
CA LEU A 233 -0.82 19.98 -9.65
C LEU A 233 0.30 20.23 -10.67
N SER A 234 0.45 21.48 -11.15
CA SER A 234 1.58 21.86 -12.00
C SER A 234 2.96 21.66 -11.35
N GLY A 235 3.06 21.47 -10.03
CA GLY A 235 4.31 21.01 -9.38
C GLY A 235 4.73 19.58 -9.80
N CYS A 236 3.79 18.79 -10.33
CA CYS A 236 4.02 17.45 -10.86
C CYS A 236 4.21 17.44 -12.38
N VAL A 237 4.98 18.39 -12.94
CA VAL A 237 5.13 18.60 -14.41
C VAL A 237 5.43 17.34 -15.24
N GLN A 238 6.02 16.29 -14.66
CA GLN A 238 6.35 15.05 -15.37
C GLN A 238 5.27 13.96 -15.30
N ALA A 239 4.23 14.16 -14.48
CA ALA A 239 3.13 13.22 -14.35
C ALA A 239 2.38 13.08 -15.67
N SER A 240 2.21 11.83 -16.10
CA SER A 240 1.41 11.47 -17.27
C SER A 240 -0.01 11.08 -16.89
N TYR A 241 -0.18 10.51 -15.70
CA TYR A 241 -1.46 10.02 -15.20
C TYR A 241 -1.72 10.53 -13.79
N ILE A 242 -2.82 11.24 -13.60
CA ILE A 242 -3.26 11.73 -12.30
C ILE A 242 -4.68 11.23 -12.06
N LEU A 243 -4.91 10.60 -10.91
CA LEU A 243 -6.22 10.22 -10.40
C LEU A 243 -6.43 10.86 -9.03
N LEU A 244 -7.42 11.73 -8.89
CA LEU A 244 -7.78 12.34 -7.62
C LEU A 244 -9.16 11.87 -7.21
N ARG A 245 -9.31 11.39 -5.98
CA ARG A 245 -10.61 11.07 -5.38
C ARG A 245 -10.96 12.12 -4.34
N LEU A 246 -12.05 12.85 -4.53
CA LEU A 246 -12.45 13.99 -3.72
C LEU A 246 -13.70 13.60 -2.92
N ARG A 247 -13.54 13.07 -1.70
CA ARG A 247 -14.65 12.52 -0.90
C ARG A 247 -15.71 13.58 -0.57
N ASN A 248 -15.26 14.77 -0.17
CA ASN A 248 -16.11 15.82 0.38
C ASN A 248 -16.21 17.07 -0.51
N SER A 249 -15.81 16.97 -1.78
CA SER A 249 -15.79 18.11 -2.71
C SER A 249 -16.85 17.98 -3.80
N ARG A 250 -17.40 19.12 -4.21
CA ARG A 250 -18.15 19.27 -5.46
C ARG A 250 -17.45 20.34 -6.30
N PRO A 251 -16.35 19.99 -6.96
CA PRO A 251 -15.58 21.01 -7.67
C PRO A 251 -16.42 21.67 -8.77
N THR A 252 -16.47 23.00 -8.77
CA THR A 252 -17.11 23.83 -9.80
C THR A 252 -16.08 24.23 -10.86
N PHE A 253 -15.34 23.26 -11.37
CA PHE A 253 -14.30 23.51 -12.35
C PHE A 253 -14.88 23.83 -13.73
N GLU A 254 -14.49 24.99 -14.26
CA GLU A 254 -14.74 25.35 -15.64
C GLU A 254 -13.70 24.71 -16.57
N GLU A 255 -14.06 24.53 -17.84
CA GLU A 255 -13.17 24.02 -18.89
C GLU A 255 -11.84 24.80 -18.97
N LYS A 256 -11.88 26.12 -18.76
CA LYS A 256 -10.69 26.98 -18.75
C LYS A 256 -9.67 26.56 -17.67
N HIS A 257 -10.14 26.06 -16.52
CA HIS A 257 -9.27 25.62 -15.44
C HIS A 257 -8.51 24.34 -15.84
N MET A 258 -9.21 23.37 -16.43
CA MET A 258 -8.59 22.13 -16.91
C MET A 258 -7.59 22.40 -18.02
N LYS A 259 -7.95 23.22 -19.01
CA LYS A 259 -7.03 23.61 -20.10
C LYS A 259 -5.77 24.29 -19.56
N ALA A 260 -5.88 25.13 -18.54
CA ALA A 260 -4.74 25.78 -17.91
C ALA A 260 -3.80 24.78 -17.20
N VAL A 261 -4.33 23.71 -16.60
CA VAL A 261 -3.52 22.63 -16.01
C VAL A 261 -2.72 21.90 -17.09
N PHE A 262 -3.39 21.42 -18.14
CA PHE A 262 -2.72 20.71 -19.25
C PHE A 262 -1.68 21.58 -19.95
N ALA A 263 -1.96 22.88 -20.13
CA ALA A 263 -0.99 23.82 -20.70
C ALA A 263 0.28 23.97 -19.85
N ARG A 264 0.19 23.80 -18.52
CA ARG A 264 1.33 23.86 -17.59
C ARG A 264 2.02 22.52 -17.38
N MET A 265 1.39 21.41 -17.79
CA MET A 265 1.87 20.05 -17.55
C MET A 265 2.00 19.30 -18.90
N PRO A 266 3.09 19.54 -19.66
CA PRO A 266 3.21 19.04 -21.03
C PRO A 266 3.28 17.51 -21.14
N CYS A 267 3.58 16.81 -20.05
CA CYS A 267 3.59 15.35 -20.00
C CYS A 267 2.21 14.76 -19.64
N LEU A 268 1.26 15.57 -19.14
CA LEU A 268 -0.01 15.09 -18.64
C LEU A 268 -0.87 14.57 -19.79
N ARG A 269 -1.25 13.28 -19.70
CA ARG A 269 -2.12 12.61 -20.66
C ARG A 269 -3.51 12.42 -20.12
N TRP A 270 -3.62 12.16 -18.82
CA TRP A 270 -4.89 11.87 -18.16
C TRP A 270 -4.96 12.53 -16.80
N LEU A 271 -6.04 13.25 -16.57
CA LEU A 271 -6.45 13.76 -15.26
C LEU A 271 -7.87 13.26 -15.00
N VAL A 272 -8.01 12.38 -14.02
CA VAL A 272 -9.28 11.80 -13.60
C VAL A 272 -9.61 12.33 -12.21
N LEU A 273 -10.77 12.95 -12.08
CA LEU A 273 -11.31 13.42 -10.80
C LEU A 273 -12.55 12.61 -10.49
N ILE A 274 -12.56 11.88 -9.39
CA ILE A 274 -13.73 11.16 -8.87
C ILE A 274 -14.27 11.97 -7.70
N TYR A 275 -15.55 12.35 -7.73
CA TYR A 275 -16.17 13.11 -6.66
C TYR A 275 -17.63 12.71 -6.51
N LEU A 276 -18.04 12.42 -5.27
CA LEU A 276 -19.35 11.84 -4.97
C LEU A 276 -19.62 10.61 -5.85
N GLU A 277 -20.70 10.63 -6.64
CA GLU A 277 -21.09 9.56 -7.57
C GLU A 277 -20.74 9.89 -9.02
N ARG A 278 -19.86 10.87 -9.26
CA ARG A 278 -19.49 11.36 -10.59
C ARG A 278 -18.00 11.30 -10.81
N SER A 279 -17.62 11.35 -12.09
CA SER A 279 -16.22 11.51 -12.48
C SER A 279 -16.09 12.55 -13.59
N LEU A 280 -15.03 13.34 -13.52
CA LEU A 280 -14.55 14.22 -14.59
C LEU A 280 -13.26 13.65 -15.14
N ILE A 281 -13.22 13.40 -16.44
CA ILE A 281 -12.15 12.70 -17.11
C ILE A 281 -11.63 13.62 -18.19
N CYS A 282 -10.42 14.13 -17.98
CA CYS A 282 -9.73 15.00 -18.90
C CYS A 282 -8.60 14.23 -19.56
N SER A 283 -8.49 14.32 -20.88
CA SER A 283 -7.43 13.67 -21.62
C SER A 283 -6.82 14.56 -22.69
N GLN A 284 -5.55 14.33 -23.00
CA GLN A 284 -4.86 14.99 -24.10
C GLN A 284 -4.05 13.95 -24.88
N SER A 285 -4.40 13.80 -26.16
CA SER A 285 -3.69 12.94 -27.09
C SER A 285 -2.23 13.42 -27.29
N PRO A 286 -1.26 12.52 -27.53
CA PRO A 286 0.12 12.87 -27.86
C PRO A 286 0.26 13.93 -28.95
N ASP A 287 -0.59 13.85 -29.97
CA ASP A 287 -0.49 14.64 -31.19
C ASP A 287 -1.44 15.85 -31.21
N SER A 288 -2.26 16.03 -30.17
CA SER A 288 -3.25 17.09 -30.12
C SER A 288 -3.00 18.07 -28.98
N GLN A 289 -3.12 19.37 -29.29
CA GLN A 289 -3.18 20.40 -28.26
C GLN A 289 -4.58 20.54 -27.63
N THR A 290 -5.59 19.85 -28.17
CA THR A 290 -6.95 19.89 -27.62
C THR A 290 -7.07 18.99 -26.40
N VAL A 291 -7.57 19.55 -25.31
CA VAL A 291 -7.97 18.79 -24.12
C VAL A 291 -9.40 18.35 -24.29
N GLU A 292 -9.63 17.05 -24.25
CA GLU A 292 -10.97 16.46 -24.19
C GLU A 292 -11.41 16.38 -22.73
N ILE A 293 -12.64 16.78 -22.45
CA ILE A 293 -13.21 16.77 -21.09
C ILE A 293 -14.54 16.03 -21.14
N VAL A 294 -14.63 14.92 -20.43
CA VAL A 294 -15.82 14.08 -20.35
C VAL A 294 -16.29 14.00 -18.91
N SER A 295 -17.55 14.33 -18.67
CA SER A 295 -18.19 14.10 -17.37
C SER A 295 -19.05 12.84 -17.43
N THR A 296 -18.96 12.02 -16.38
CA THR A 296 -19.71 10.77 -16.27
C THR A 296 -20.44 10.72 -14.93
N ASN A 297 -21.64 10.14 -14.94
CA ASN A 297 -22.45 9.94 -13.74
C ASN A 297 -22.10 8.62 -13.05
N THR A 298 -20.81 8.34 -12.91
CA THR A 298 -20.35 7.19 -12.13
C THR A 298 -19.06 7.51 -11.41
N ALA A 299 -18.99 7.10 -10.14
CA ALA A 299 -17.76 6.98 -9.37
C ALA A 299 -17.35 5.52 -9.18
N SER A 300 -18.16 4.58 -9.72
CA SER A 300 -17.87 3.16 -9.62
C SER A 300 -16.61 2.84 -10.41
N TRP A 301 -15.66 2.28 -9.70
CA TRP A 301 -14.41 1.80 -10.26
C TRP A 301 -14.62 0.86 -11.45
N GLU A 302 -15.50 -0.13 -11.29
CA GLU A 302 -15.77 -1.14 -12.31
C GLU A 302 -16.28 -0.49 -13.59
N ASN A 303 -17.16 0.51 -13.46
CA ASN A 303 -17.68 1.26 -14.60
C ASN A 303 -16.59 2.11 -15.25
N LEU A 304 -15.77 2.80 -14.46
CA LEU A 304 -14.64 3.59 -14.98
C LEU A 304 -13.63 2.71 -15.72
N CYS A 305 -13.32 1.52 -15.19
CA CYS A 305 -12.45 0.55 -15.84
C CYS A 305 -13.01 0.07 -17.18
N ARG A 306 -14.32 -0.17 -17.26
CA ARG A 306 -14.99 -0.55 -18.51
C ARG A 306 -15.01 0.59 -19.53
N MET A 307 -15.21 1.83 -19.08
CA MET A 307 -15.30 2.99 -19.96
C MET A 307 -13.93 3.48 -20.47
N PHE A 308 -12.87 3.35 -19.66
CA PHE A 308 -11.53 3.83 -20.02
C PHE A 308 -10.45 2.76 -19.77
N PRO A 309 -10.55 1.57 -20.38
CA PRO A 309 -9.67 0.43 -20.10
C PRO A 309 -8.17 0.72 -20.25
N GLN A 310 -7.80 1.73 -21.05
CA GLN A 310 -6.42 2.19 -21.22
C GLN A 310 -5.74 2.74 -19.95
N LEU A 311 -6.50 3.12 -18.92
CA LEU A 311 -5.92 3.54 -17.64
C LEU A 311 -5.68 2.35 -16.70
N PHE A 312 -6.12 1.15 -17.11
CA PHE A 312 -5.85 -0.09 -16.40
C PHE A 312 -4.35 -0.39 -16.39
N GLY A 313 -3.84 -0.82 -15.24
CA GLY A 313 -2.40 -0.98 -15.04
C GLY A 313 -1.60 0.33 -14.94
N LYS A 314 -2.18 1.51 -15.20
CA LYS A 314 -1.52 2.82 -15.05
C LYS A 314 -1.91 3.54 -13.77
N LEU A 315 -3.22 3.60 -13.52
CA LEU A 315 -3.80 4.21 -12.31
C LEU A 315 -4.44 3.16 -11.40
N TRP A 316 -4.59 1.93 -11.90
CA TRP A 316 -5.65 1.01 -11.49
C TRP A 316 -5.15 -0.40 -11.17
N ARG A 317 -3.85 -0.54 -10.90
CA ARG A 317 -3.15 -1.84 -10.81
C ARG A 317 -3.74 -2.83 -9.80
N ARG A 318 -4.36 -2.37 -8.71
CA ARG A 318 -4.72 -3.25 -7.57
C ARG A 318 -6.15 -3.15 -7.06
N HIS A 319 -7.00 -2.27 -7.60
CA HIS A 319 -8.41 -2.16 -7.19
C HIS A 319 -9.34 -3.16 -7.88
N ILE A 320 -8.84 -4.30 -8.36
CA ILE A 320 -9.73 -5.44 -8.61
C ILE A 320 -10.08 -5.97 -7.22
N PRO A 321 -11.34 -5.87 -6.75
CA PRO A 321 -11.74 -6.67 -5.60
C PRO A 321 -11.41 -8.12 -5.97
N LYS A 322 -10.53 -8.77 -5.20
CA LYS A 322 -10.35 -10.21 -5.27
C LYS A 322 -11.69 -10.79 -4.82
N THR A 323 -12.62 -10.94 -5.76
CA THR A 323 -13.91 -11.57 -5.53
C THR A 323 -13.65 -12.88 -4.82
N HIS A 324 -14.34 -13.07 -3.69
CA HIS A 324 -14.43 -14.29 -2.90
C HIS A 324 -14.12 -15.54 -3.74
N HIS A 325 -13.13 -16.32 -3.32
CA HIS A 325 -13.19 -17.75 -3.61
C HIS A 325 -14.46 -18.28 -2.91
N PRO A 326 -15.46 -18.81 -3.65
CA PRO A 326 -16.59 -19.47 -3.02
C PRO A 326 -16.10 -20.87 -2.62
N CYS A 327 -15.58 -20.98 -1.40
CA CYS A 327 -15.31 -22.26 -0.76
C CYS A 327 -15.85 -22.22 0.67
N GLN A 328 -17.12 -21.84 0.82
CA GLN A 328 -17.94 -22.41 1.87
C GLN A 328 -18.74 -23.55 1.24
N PRO A 329 -18.52 -24.81 1.63
CA PRO A 329 -19.50 -25.86 1.36
C PRO A 329 -20.71 -25.61 2.27
N ASP A 330 -21.90 -25.58 1.65
CA ASP A 330 -23.19 -25.65 2.36
C ASP A 330 -23.16 -26.80 3.39
N PRO A 331 -23.50 -26.56 4.66
CA PRO A 331 -23.80 -27.64 5.58
C PRO A 331 -25.26 -28.06 5.39
N ASP A 332 -25.55 -28.73 4.28
CA ASP A 332 -26.79 -29.50 4.12
C ASP A 332 -26.44 -30.99 4.03
N PHE A 333 -26.24 -31.59 5.20
CA PHE A 333 -26.39 -33.03 5.36
C PHE A 333 -27.56 -33.29 6.28
N SER A 334 -28.71 -33.48 5.63
CA SER A 334 -29.83 -34.23 6.17
C SER A 334 -29.32 -35.57 6.69
N GLN A 335 -29.45 -35.81 7.99
CA GLN A 335 -29.34 -37.16 8.53
C GLN A 335 -30.64 -37.92 8.23
N PRO A 336 -30.58 -39.19 7.77
CA PRO A 336 -31.72 -40.07 7.82
C PRO A 336 -31.94 -40.59 9.24
N SER A 337 -33.22 -40.76 9.55
CA SER A 337 -33.85 -41.16 10.82
C SER A 337 -33.37 -42.48 11.42
N PRO A 338 -33.83 -42.81 12.64
CA PRO A 338 -34.47 -44.09 12.91
C PRO A 338 -35.98 -44.06 12.59
#